data_AF-A0A3B8ZL43-F1
#
_entry.id   AF-A0A3B8ZL43-F1
#
_cell.length_a   1.000
_cell.length_b   1.000
_cell.length_c   1.000
_cell.angle_alpha   90.00
_cell.angle_beta   90.00
_cell.angle_gamma   90.00
#
_symmetry.space_group_name_H-M   'P 1'
#
loop_
_entity.id
_entity.type
_entity.pdbx_description
1 polymer ?
#
loop_
_entity_poly.entity_id
_entity_poly.type
_entity_poly.pdbx_seq_one_letter_code
_entity_poly.pdbx_strand_id
1 'polypeptide(L)'
;MSTGALSEQARWPAPRGHGQKILVPSIGQLHALLKQQSTVNPNEDARAREEPLRGHCTVQQPPGDLSFCRTSFANLRSSAMRSAVQLAYDYTSSYLLRELPPIDKQTPIIMGGHQPELFHCGVWYKNFVLSKLAREAQGVAIHFLVDNDVCRATSIRNPVVTAEGLDTKEVPFDMGTPRHPWENCRLNDAGTWGSFSQRVLAELPPMQTTALVDRHWKHAIQRSRHIDSLGLLLSQASHLLESDLGLQPLEV
;
A
#
# COMPACT_ATOMS: atom_id res chain seq x y z
N MET A 1 19.88 20.49 -18.32
CA MET A 1 18.89 19.67 -19.07
C MET A 1 17.51 20.28 -18.81
N SER A 2 16.78 20.55 -19.89
CA SER A 2 15.60 21.43 -19.94
C SER A 2 14.49 21.05 -18.94
N THR A 3 14.10 22.00 -18.09
CA THR A 3 12.88 22.00 -17.28
C THR A 3 11.69 22.28 -18.19
N GLY A 4 11.18 21.26 -18.87
CA GLY A 4 9.95 21.37 -19.67
C GLY A 4 8.75 21.57 -18.76
N ALA A 5 8.17 22.77 -18.79
CA ALA A 5 6.88 23.06 -18.19
C ALA A 5 5.82 22.13 -18.78
N LEU A 6 5.07 21.44 -17.93
CA LEU A 6 3.98 20.55 -18.35
C LEU A 6 2.79 21.40 -18.81
N SER A 7 2.36 21.21 -20.06
CA SER A 7 1.20 21.89 -20.64
C SER A 7 -0.12 21.49 -19.98
N GLU A 8 -1.02 22.46 -19.83
CA GLU A 8 -2.15 22.47 -18.90
C GLU A 8 -3.36 21.55 -19.16
N GLN A 9 -3.37 20.71 -20.19
CA GLN A 9 -4.51 19.82 -20.47
C GLN A 9 -4.06 18.50 -21.11
N ALA A 10 -3.17 17.77 -20.45
CA ALA A 10 -2.88 16.41 -20.88
C ALA A 10 -4.05 15.49 -20.50
N ARG A 11 -4.95 15.22 -21.46
CA ARG A 11 -5.77 14.00 -21.41
C ARG A 11 -4.79 12.83 -21.46
N TRP A 12 -4.89 11.89 -20.52
CA TRP A 12 -4.00 10.73 -20.42
C TRP A 12 -4.71 9.50 -21.01
N PRO A 13 -4.71 9.31 -22.34
CA PRO A 13 -5.34 8.15 -22.94
C PRO A 13 -4.63 6.87 -22.48
N ALA A 14 -5.42 5.81 -22.29
CA ALA A 14 -4.86 4.49 -22.04
C ALA A 14 -3.86 4.10 -23.16
N PRO A 15 -2.68 3.55 -22.81
CA PRO A 15 -1.69 3.15 -23.80
C PRO A 15 -2.27 2.14 -24.79
N ARG A 16 -2.00 2.34 -26.09
CA ARG A 16 -2.53 1.46 -27.15
C ARG A 16 -1.49 0.47 -27.68
N GLY A 17 -0.21 0.63 -27.30
CA GLY A 17 0.90 -0.20 -27.78
C GLY A 17 1.73 -0.82 -26.66
N HIS A 18 2.24 -2.02 -26.92
CA HIS A 18 3.18 -2.72 -26.04
C HIS A 18 4.45 -1.86 -25.80
N GLY A 19 4.85 -1.68 -24.54
CA GLY A 19 6.04 -0.89 -24.15
C GLY A 19 5.79 0.61 -23.88
N GLN A 20 4.56 1.11 -24.04
CA GLN A 20 4.21 2.49 -23.67
C GLN A 20 4.01 2.61 -22.14
N LYS A 21 4.48 3.72 -21.55
CA LYS A 21 4.60 3.91 -20.09
C LYS A 21 3.24 3.89 -19.37
N ILE A 22 3.22 3.24 -18.21
CA ILE A 22 2.03 3.00 -17.35
C ILE A 22 1.89 4.03 -16.20
N LEU A 23 2.90 4.88 -15.95
CA LEU A 23 2.89 5.85 -14.84
C LEU A 23 3.01 7.28 -15.38
N VAL A 24 1.88 8.01 -15.34
CA VAL A 24 1.83 9.44 -15.59
C VAL A 24 1.03 10.13 -14.47
N PRO A 25 1.59 11.13 -13.76
CA PRO A 25 2.96 11.64 -13.88
C PRO A 25 4.02 10.56 -13.59
N SER A 26 5.20 10.70 -14.19
CA SER A 26 6.34 9.85 -13.85
C SER A 26 6.68 9.98 -12.37
N ILE A 27 7.33 8.98 -11.79
CA ILE A 27 7.73 8.98 -10.37
C ILE A 27 8.49 10.27 -9.98
N GLY A 28 9.40 10.76 -10.84
CA GLY A 28 10.10 12.02 -10.59
C GLY A 28 9.21 13.27 -10.64
N GLN A 29 8.15 13.25 -11.45
CA GLN A 29 7.16 14.34 -11.51
C GLN A 29 6.22 14.30 -10.30
N LEU A 30 5.84 13.10 -9.82
CA LEU A 30 5.12 12.92 -8.56
C LEU A 30 5.91 13.51 -7.38
N HIS A 31 7.21 13.22 -7.30
CA HIS A 31 8.09 13.79 -6.28
C HIS A 31 8.12 15.33 -6.31
N ALA A 32 8.20 15.95 -7.49
CA ALA A 32 8.16 17.41 -7.61
C ALA A 32 6.84 18.01 -7.10
N LEU A 33 5.71 17.36 -7.40
CA LEU A 33 4.39 17.76 -6.90
C LEU A 33 4.28 17.64 -5.38
N LEU A 34 4.78 16.54 -4.80
CA LEU A 34 4.79 16.33 -3.34
C LEU A 34 5.65 17.38 -2.62
N LYS A 35 6.80 17.76 -3.19
CA LYS A 35 7.64 18.84 -2.64
C LYS A 35 6.94 20.18 -2.63
N GLN A 36 6.22 20.53 -3.71
CA GLN A 36 5.42 21.76 -3.75
C GLN A 36 4.32 21.80 -2.68
N GLN A 37 3.73 20.64 -2.34
CA GLN A 37 2.74 20.54 -1.27
C GLN A 37 3.34 20.62 0.14
N SER A 38 4.64 20.35 0.29
CA SER A 38 5.33 20.34 1.59
C SER A 38 5.84 21.71 2.04
N THR A 39 6.00 22.68 1.13
CA THR A 39 6.47 24.02 1.46
C THR A 39 5.32 24.89 1.97
N VAL A 40 5.25 25.11 3.28
CA VAL A 40 4.48 26.21 3.87
C VAL A 40 5.21 27.50 3.50
N ASN A 41 4.53 28.43 2.80
CA ASN A 41 5.14 29.68 2.37
C ASN A 41 5.20 30.68 3.55
N PRO A 42 6.39 31.12 4.03
CA PRO A 42 6.49 31.99 5.21
C PRO A 42 6.18 33.48 4.94
N ASN A 43 5.94 33.88 3.68
CA ASN A 43 5.91 35.29 3.26
C ASN A 43 4.78 35.60 2.26
N GLU A 44 3.52 35.30 2.58
CA GLU A 44 2.38 35.73 1.73
C GLU A 44 1.56 36.83 2.38
N ASP A 45 2.17 38.01 2.48
CA ASP A 45 1.45 39.27 2.60
C ASP A 45 2.11 40.33 1.70
N ALA A 46 1.88 40.25 0.39
CA ALA A 46 1.96 41.40 -0.53
C ALA A 46 1.50 41.03 -1.96
N ARG A 47 0.31 41.52 -2.28
CA ARG A 47 -0.12 42.03 -3.61
C ARG A 47 -0.45 41.00 -4.69
N ALA A 48 -1.75 40.75 -4.76
CA ALA A 48 -2.48 40.50 -5.98
C ALA A 48 -2.09 41.48 -7.12
N ARG A 49 -1.82 40.94 -8.31
CA ARG A 49 -2.41 41.38 -9.58
C ARG A 49 -2.03 40.45 -10.75
N GLU A 50 -3.10 40.06 -11.46
CA GLU A 50 -3.24 39.63 -12.86
C GLU A 50 -2.99 38.16 -13.22
N GLU A 51 -4.12 37.47 -13.46
CA GLU A 51 -4.27 36.07 -13.93
C GLU A 51 -4.03 35.92 -15.45
N PRO A 52 -3.68 34.70 -15.89
CA PRO A 52 -4.74 33.87 -16.47
C PRO A 52 -4.71 32.41 -15.99
N LEU A 53 -5.90 31.90 -15.61
CA LEU A 53 -6.35 30.50 -15.55
C LEU A 53 -5.27 29.41 -15.39
N ARG A 54 -4.73 29.26 -14.16
CA ARG A 54 -3.93 28.09 -13.76
C ARG A 54 -4.80 26.96 -13.24
N GLY A 55 -4.65 25.77 -13.82
CA GLY A 55 -5.38 24.55 -13.44
C GLY A 55 -5.29 24.24 -11.94
N HIS A 56 -6.41 24.43 -11.26
CA HIS A 56 -6.59 24.36 -9.82
C HIS A 56 -6.35 22.95 -9.24
N CYS A 57 -5.17 22.76 -8.65
CA CYS A 57 -5.07 22.12 -7.34
C CYS A 57 -4.02 22.85 -6.48
N THR A 58 -4.02 24.18 -6.54
CA THR A 58 -3.61 24.95 -5.37
C THR A 58 -4.73 24.79 -4.36
N VAL A 59 -4.49 24.01 -3.31
CA VAL A 59 -5.24 24.15 -2.07
C VAL A 59 -5.00 25.60 -1.65
N GLN A 60 -5.88 26.51 -2.08
CA GLN A 60 -5.95 27.84 -1.49
C GLN A 60 -6.32 27.58 -0.04
N GLN A 61 -5.33 27.67 0.86
CA GLN A 61 -5.65 27.76 2.27
C GLN A 61 -6.50 29.01 2.40
N PRO A 62 -7.75 28.90 2.90
CA PRO A 62 -8.57 30.08 3.10
C PRO A 62 -7.80 31.09 3.97
N PRO A 63 -8.00 32.40 3.78
CA PRO A 63 -7.34 33.41 4.58
C PRO A 63 -7.79 33.24 6.04
N GLY A 64 -6.86 32.76 6.87
CA GLY A 64 -7.10 32.35 8.25
C GLY A 64 -7.00 30.83 8.42
N ASP A 65 -6.26 30.40 9.45
CA ASP A 65 -6.19 28.99 9.84
C ASP A 65 -7.61 28.55 10.24
N LEU A 66 -8.26 27.75 9.39
CA LEU A 66 -9.56 27.15 9.71
C LEU A 66 -9.44 26.55 11.10
N SER A 67 -10.48 26.65 11.93
CA SER A 67 -10.45 26.05 13.25
C SER A 67 -11.63 25.13 13.46
N PHE A 68 -11.37 23.99 14.09
CA PHE A 68 -12.37 23.05 14.54
C PHE A 68 -12.21 22.89 16.04
N CYS A 69 -13.28 23.10 16.81
CA CYS A 69 -13.25 23.00 18.28
C CYS A 69 -12.07 23.76 18.94
N ARG A 70 -11.81 25.00 18.49
CA ARG A 70 -10.71 25.88 18.97
C ARG A 70 -9.29 25.41 18.63
N THR A 71 -9.15 24.34 17.86
CA THR A 71 -7.86 23.90 17.32
C THR A 71 -7.77 24.32 15.87
N SER A 72 -6.65 24.89 15.48
CA SER A 72 -6.43 25.25 14.09
C SER A 72 -6.22 24.00 13.23
N PHE A 73 -6.59 24.03 11.95
CA PHE A 73 -6.44 22.89 11.05
C PHE A 73 -4.97 22.54 10.85
N ALA A 74 -4.06 23.52 10.86
CA ALA A 74 -2.62 23.25 10.86
C ALA A 74 -2.17 22.42 12.08
N ASN A 75 -2.67 22.77 13.28
CA ASN A 75 -2.39 22.03 14.50
C ASN A 75 -3.04 20.64 14.51
N LEU A 76 -4.29 20.55 14.05
CA LEU A 76 -5.00 19.27 13.94
C LEU A 76 -4.29 18.33 12.95
N ARG A 77 -3.94 18.81 11.77
CA ARG A 77 -3.17 18.07 10.76
C ARG A 77 -1.84 17.60 11.33
N SER A 78 -1.08 18.51 11.94
CA SER A 78 0.23 18.18 12.51
C SER A 78 0.12 17.12 13.62
N SER A 79 -0.92 17.20 14.46
CA SER A 79 -1.18 16.19 15.49
C SER A 79 -1.59 14.85 14.88
N ALA A 80 -2.52 14.86 13.92
CA ALA A 80 -3.01 13.66 13.25
C ALA A 80 -1.88 12.94 12.49
N MET A 81 -1.01 13.67 11.79
CA MET A 81 0.16 13.10 11.11
C MET A 81 1.10 12.41 12.11
N ARG A 82 1.44 13.07 13.22
CA ARG A 82 2.28 12.46 14.26
C ARG A 82 1.65 11.21 14.85
N SER A 83 0.35 11.24 15.13
CA SER A 83 -0.39 10.09 15.66
C SER A 83 -0.45 8.94 14.66
N ALA A 84 -0.71 9.20 13.38
CA ALA A 84 -0.76 8.17 12.34
C ALA A 84 0.60 7.48 12.17
N VAL A 85 1.70 8.25 12.11
CA VAL A 85 3.05 7.67 12.03
C VAL A 85 3.39 6.86 13.27
N GLN A 86 3.03 7.35 14.46
CA GLN A 86 3.28 6.62 15.71
C GLN A 86 2.51 5.30 15.76
N LEU A 87 1.21 5.32 15.45
CA LEU A 87 0.38 4.12 15.42
C LEU A 87 0.92 3.08 14.43
N ALA A 88 1.27 3.53 13.22
CA ALA A 88 1.82 2.65 12.20
C ALA A 88 3.18 2.08 12.60
N TYR A 89 4.03 2.89 13.24
CA TYR A 89 5.33 2.45 13.74
C TYR A 89 5.16 1.39 14.84
N ASP A 90 4.32 1.67 15.84
CA ASP A 90 4.08 0.76 16.96
C ASP A 90 3.49 -0.56 16.48
N TYR A 91 2.45 -0.51 15.65
CA TYR A 91 1.83 -1.70 15.07
C TYR A 91 2.84 -2.51 14.23
N THR A 92 3.59 -1.87 13.34
CA THR A 92 4.59 -2.57 12.51
C THR A 92 5.68 -3.20 13.39
N SER A 93 6.19 -2.45 14.37
CA SER A 93 7.24 -2.92 15.27
C SER A 93 6.83 -4.13 16.12
N SER A 94 5.52 -4.36 16.29
CA SER A 94 5.02 -5.47 17.12
C SER A 94 5.19 -6.85 16.49
N TYR A 95 5.46 -6.94 15.18
CA TYR A 95 5.63 -8.21 14.48
C TYR A 95 6.79 -8.26 13.48
N LEU A 96 7.37 -7.12 13.10
CA LEU A 96 8.51 -7.11 12.21
C LEU A 96 9.71 -7.80 12.86
N LEU A 97 10.44 -8.60 12.09
CA LEU A 97 11.60 -9.35 12.59
C LEU A 97 12.89 -8.52 12.71
N ARG A 98 12.87 -7.28 12.22
CA ARG A 98 14.01 -6.34 12.24
C ARG A 98 13.62 -5.06 12.96
N GLU A 99 14.61 -4.35 13.46
CA GLU A 99 14.38 -3.02 14.01
C GLU A 99 13.99 -2.03 12.89
N LEU A 100 13.01 -1.19 13.20
CA LEU A 100 12.64 -0.06 12.36
C LEU A 100 13.57 1.11 12.70
N PRO A 101 14.06 1.86 11.70
CA PRO A 101 14.80 3.09 11.96
C PRO A 101 13.87 4.13 12.61
N PRO A 102 14.40 5.04 13.44
CA PRO A 102 13.61 6.14 13.97
C PRO A 102 13.06 7.01 12.83
N ILE A 103 11.79 7.40 12.94
CA ILE A 103 11.09 8.19 11.93
C ILE A 103 10.81 9.57 12.50
N ASP A 104 11.20 10.60 11.75
CA ASP A 104 10.73 11.96 12.01
C ASP A 104 9.25 12.06 11.66
N LYS A 105 8.44 12.25 12.70
CA LYS A 105 6.97 12.32 12.64
C LYS A 105 6.45 13.61 11.96
N GLN A 106 7.35 14.51 11.55
CA GLN A 106 7.04 15.71 10.78
C GLN A 106 7.27 15.53 9.27
N THR A 107 7.80 14.37 8.84
CA THR A 107 8.02 14.08 7.42
C THR A 107 6.71 13.86 6.67
N PRO A 108 6.69 14.08 5.34
CA PRO A 108 5.50 13.81 4.52
C PRO A 108 5.07 12.34 4.61
N ILE A 109 3.77 12.10 4.74
CA ILE A 109 3.19 10.75 4.66
C ILE A 109 2.80 10.49 3.20
N ILE A 110 3.23 9.35 2.67
CA ILE A 110 2.69 8.79 1.44
C ILE A 110 1.92 7.55 1.85
N MET A 111 0.61 7.57 1.64
CA MET A 111 -0.28 6.52 2.11
C MET A 111 -0.93 5.81 0.92
N GLY A 112 -0.90 4.48 0.96
CA GLY A 112 -1.69 3.61 0.12
C GLY A 112 -2.48 2.63 0.99
N GLY A 113 -3.41 1.89 0.42
CA GLY A 113 -4.24 0.97 1.18
C GLY A 113 -4.81 -0.14 0.33
N HIS A 114 -5.13 -1.27 0.97
CA HIS A 114 -5.90 -2.34 0.37
C HIS A 114 -6.50 -3.25 1.44
N GLN A 115 -7.54 -4.00 1.06
CA GLN A 115 -8.05 -5.10 1.87
C GLN A 115 -7.00 -6.23 2.03
N PRO A 116 -7.03 -6.98 3.14
CA PRO A 116 -6.04 -8.01 3.50
C PRO A 116 -6.22 -9.32 2.71
N GLU A 117 -6.43 -9.21 1.40
CA GLU A 117 -6.46 -10.31 0.46
C GLU A 117 -5.05 -10.72 0.03
N LEU A 118 -4.88 -11.96 -0.42
CA LEU A 118 -3.66 -12.37 -1.12
C LEU A 118 -3.49 -11.50 -2.37
N PHE A 119 -2.36 -10.78 -2.43
CA PHE A 119 -2.14 -9.77 -3.45
C PHE A 119 -2.09 -10.36 -4.85
N HIS A 120 -2.80 -9.74 -5.79
CA HIS A 120 -2.49 -9.88 -7.20
C HIS A 120 -1.36 -8.90 -7.59
N CYS A 121 -0.66 -9.16 -8.70
CA CYS A 121 0.54 -8.40 -9.09
C CYS A 121 0.34 -6.88 -9.12
N GLY A 122 -0.85 -6.42 -9.51
CA GLY A 122 -1.20 -5.00 -9.55
C GLY A 122 -1.29 -4.33 -8.17
N VAL A 123 -1.82 -5.02 -7.16
CA VAL A 123 -1.86 -4.52 -5.78
C VAL A 123 -0.47 -4.57 -5.18
N TRP A 124 0.26 -5.67 -5.37
CA TRP A 124 1.61 -5.80 -4.83
C TRP A 124 2.56 -4.72 -5.37
N TYR A 125 2.48 -4.42 -6.68
CA TYR A 125 3.28 -3.36 -7.29
C TYR A 125 3.06 -1.98 -6.64
N LYS A 126 1.85 -1.69 -6.12
CA LYS A 126 1.58 -0.43 -5.42
C LYS A 126 2.48 -0.27 -4.19
N ASN A 127 2.78 -1.34 -3.46
CA ASN A 127 3.64 -1.29 -2.27
C ASN A 127 5.10 -0.96 -2.64
N PHE A 128 5.59 -1.46 -3.79
CA PHE A 128 6.89 -1.06 -4.33
C PHE A 128 6.91 0.43 -4.71
N VAL A 129 5.86 0.91 -5.39
CA VAL A 129 5.74 2.32 -5.77
C VAL A 129 5.64 3.21 -4.53
N LEU A 130 4.84 2.82 -3.55
CA LEU A 130 4.67 3.49 -2.27
C LEU A 130 6.01 3.64 -1.54
N SER A 131 6.72 2.53 -1.36
CA SER A 131 8.03 2.53 -0.70
C SER A 131 9.07 3.37 -1.46
N LYS A 132 9.07 3.29 -2.80
CA LYS A 132 9.97 4.09 -3.63
C LYS A 132 9.66 5.59 -3.55
N LEU A 133 8.39 5.97 -3.64
CA LEU A 133 7.96 7.37 -3.57
C LEU A 133 8.30 7.97 -2.21
N ALA A 134 8.11 7.23 -1.12
CA ALA A 134 8.42 7.73 0.22
C ALA A 134 9.90 8.03 0.35
N ARG A 135 10.76 7.12 -0.13
CA ARG A 135 12.22 7.35 -0.15
C ARG A 135 12.62 8.57 -0.98
N GLU A 136 12.03 8.72 -2.17
CA GLU A 136 12.35 9.87 -3.04
C GLU A 136 11.86 11.20 -2.46
N ALA A 137 10.72 11.20 -1.77
CA ALA A 137 10.16 12.37 -1.11
C ALA A 137 10.73 12.63 0.29
N GLN A 138 11.67 11.81 0.78
CA GLN A 138 12.16 11.84 2.16
C GLN A 138 11.02 11.80 3.19
N GLY A 139 10.00 11.01 2.88
CA GLY A 139 8.80 10.80 3.69
C GLY A 139 8.68 9.39 4.25
N VAL A 140 7.54 9.10 4.86
CA VAL A 140 7.17 7.79 5.38
C VAL A 140 6.09 7.16 4.51
N ALA A 141 6.30 5.91 4.11
CA ALA A 141 5.29 5.10 3.46
C ALA A 141 4.39 4.47 4.52
N ILE A 142 3.06 4.57 4.37
CA ILE A 142 2.10 3.86 5.20
C ILE A 142 1.16 3.05 4.30
N HIS A 143 1.10 1.74 4.51
CA HIS A 143 0.10 0.85 3.96
C HIS A 143 -1.04 0.70 4.98
N PHE A 144 -2.19 1.29 4.66
CA PHE A 144 -3.40 1.25 5.48
C PHE A 144 -4.21 -0.02 5.18
N LEU A 145 -4.50 -0.82 6.19
CA LEU A 145 -5.35 -2.00 6.06
C LEU A 145 -6.83 -1.58 5.99
N VAL A 146 -7.51 -2.07 4.95
CA VAL A 146 -8.96 -1.89 4.78
C VAL A 146 -9.65 -3.21 5.18
N ASP A 147 -9.68 -3.50 6.48
CA ASP A 147 -10.19 -4.76 7.03
C ASP A 147 -11.71 -4.72 7.36
N ASN A 148 -12.33 -3.55 7.22
CA ASN A 148 -13.78 -3.38 7.31
C ASN A 148 -14.52 -3.91 6.06
N ASP A 149 -13.80 -4.19 4.98
CA ASP A 149 -14.36 -4.80 3.77
C ASP A 149 -14.67 -6.28 3.97
N VAL A 150 -15.73 -6.75 3.32
CA VAL A 150 -16.17 -8.15 3.41
C VAL A 150 -15.15 -9.07 2.74
N CYS A 151 -14.66 -10.06 3.49
CA CYS A 151 -13.90 -11.18 2.94
C CYS A 151 -14.78 -11.93 1.95
N ARG A 152 -14.34 -12.04 0.69
CA ARG A 152 -15.11 -12.65 -0.41
C ARG A 152 -14.80 -14.12 -0.63
N ALA A 153 -13.56 -14.53 -0.37
CA ALA A 153 -13.07 -15.87 -0.60
C ALA A 153 -11.90 -16.19 0.34
N THR A 154 -11.83 -17.44 0.77
CA THR A 154 -10.68 -18.00 1.50
C THR A 154 -9.86 -18.94 0.61
N SER A 155 -9.87 -18.68 -0.70
CA SER A 155 -9.23 -19.49 -1.73
C SER A 155 -8.67 -18.62 -2.85
N ILE A 156 -7.72 -19.19 -3.60
CA ILE A 156 -7.20 -18.59 -4.83
C ILE A 156 -7.49 -19.49 -6.03
N ARG A 157 -7.56 -18.90 -7.22
CA ARG A 157 -7.57 -19.66 -8.48
C ARG A 157 -6.15 -19.83 -8.97
N ASN A 158 -5.67 -21.06 -8.95
CA ASN A 158 -4.33 -21.43 -9.37
C ASN A 158 -4.37 -21.98 -10.82
N PRO A 159 -3.48 -21.54 -11.72
CA PRO A 159 -3.41 -22.11 -13.06
C PRO A 159 -2.91 -23.55 -13.02
N VAL A 160 -3.54 -24.41 -13.80
CA VAL A 160 -3.19 -25.84 -13.92
C VAL A 160 -3.08 -26.24 -15.38
N VAL A 161 -2.16 -27.15 -15.68
CA VAL A 161 -2.02 -27.72 -17.03
C VAL A 161 -2.73 -29.08 -17.05
N THR A 162 -3.77 -29.18 -17.87
CA THR A 162 -4.51 -30.43 -18.11
C THR A 162 -4.13 -31.02 -19.48
N ALA A 163 -4.68 -32.19 -19.82
CA ALA A 163 -4.48 -32.78 -21.14
C ALA A 163 -5.12 -31.94 -22.26
N GLU A 164 -6.15 -31.15 -21.92
CA GLU A 164 -6.95 -30.33 -22.82
C GLU A 164 -6.45 -28.88 -22.94
N GLY A 165 -5.54 -28.44 -22.06
CA GLY A 165 -4.94 -27.10 -22.11
C GLY A 165 -4.67 -26.48 -20.73
N LEU A 166 -4.71 -25.14 -20.68
CA LEU A 166 -4.58 -24.38 -19.44
C LEU A 166 -5.97 -24.18 -18.82
N ASP A 167 -6.14 -24.58 -17.57
CA ASP A 167 -7.35 -24.37 -16.77
C ASP A 167 -7.01 -23.70 -15.43
N THR A 168 -8.01 -23.50 -14.57
CA THR A 168 -7.86 -22.98 -13.21
C THR A 168 -8.47 -23.91 -12.18
N LYS A 169 -7.75 -24.14 -11.09
CA LYS A 169 -8.23 -24.89 -9.93
C LYS A 169 -8.30 -24.01 -8.72
N GLU A 170 -9.38 -24.12 -7.96
CA GLU A 170 -9.50 -23.41 -6.70
C GLU A 170 -8.68 -24.12 -5.61
N VAL A 171 -7.82 -23.36 -4.93
CA VAL A 171 -6.99 -23.83 -3.82
C VAL A 171 -7.34 -23.01 -2.57
N PRO A 172 -8.06 -23.57 -1.59
CA PRO A 172 -8.40 -22.86 -0.37
C PRO A 172 -7.17 -22.69 0.52
N PHE A 173 -6.97 -21.52 1.11
CA PHE A 173 -6.02 -21.32 2.21
C PHE A 173 -6.68 -21.46 3.60
N ASP A 174 -8.01 -21.34 3.70
CA ASP A 174 -8.79 -21.61 4.91
C ASP A 174 -10.18 -22.15 4.53
N MET A 175 -10.86 -22.81 5.48
CA MET A 175 -12.18 -23.45 5.28
C MET A 175 -13.36 -22.61 5.80
N GLY A 176 -13.12 -21.37 6.25
CA GLY A 176 -14.17 -20.47 6.71
C GLY A 176 -15.18 -20.08 5.65
N THR A 177 -16.39 -19.69 6.07
CA THR A 177 -17.42 -19.13 5.17
C THR A 177 -17.28 -17.60 5.07
N PRO A 178 -16.83 -17.06 3.92
CA PRO A 178 -16.60 -15.63 3.75
C PRO A 178 -17.93 -14.86 3.66
N ARG A 179 -18.37 -14.26 4.76
CA ARG A 179 -19.52 -13.31 4.82
C ARG A 179 -19.37 -12.21 5.87
N HIS A 180 -18.16 -12.03 6.38
CA HIS A 180 -17.85 -11.04 7.41
C HIS A 180 -16.76 -10.09 6.93
N PRO A 181 -16.70 -8.86 7.46
CA PRO A 181 -15.52 -8.02 7.38
C PRO A 181 -14.25 -8.81 7.76
N TRP A 182 -13.13 -8.51 7.11
CA TRP A 182 -11.85 -9.16 7.38
C TRP A 182 -11.42 -9.07 8.86
N GLU A 183 -11.69 -7.96 9.53
CA GLU A 183 -11.47 -7.76 10.97
C GLU A 183 -12.16 -8.82 11.86
N ASN A 184 -13.25 -9.42 11.36
CA ASN A 184 -14.04 -10.44 12.03
C ASN A 184 -13.74 -11.87 11.56
N CYS A 185 -12.90 -12.04 10.53
CA CYS A 185 -12.53 -13.34 10.01
C CYS A 185 -11.44 -13.99 10.89
N ARG A 186 -11.69 -15.23 11.34
CA ARG A 186 -10.73 -16.04 12.11
C ARG A 186 -10.26 -17.21 11.27
N LEU A 187 -9.04 -17.69 11.55
CA LEU A 187 -8.52 -18.94 10.99
C LEU A 187 -9.35 -20.12 11.47
N ASN A 188 -9.94 -20.89 10.54
CA ASN A 188 -10.85 -21.99 10.87
C ASN A 188 -10.17 -23.36 10.82
N ASP A 189 -9.29 -23.59 9.85
CA ASP A 189 -8.66 -24.89 9.65
C ASP A 189 -7.13 -24.78 9.50
N ALA A 190 -6.43 -25.09 10.60
CA ALA A 190 -4.98 -25.04 10.65
C ALA A 190 -4.29 -26.03 9.67
N GLY A 191 -4.94 -27.13 9.31
CA GLY A 191 -4.41 -28.10 8.34
C GLY A 191 -4.41 -27.56 6.90
N THR A 192 -5.54 -26.96 6.48
CA THR A 192 -5.70 -26.29 5.19
C THR A 192 -4.74 -25.12 5.10
N TRP A 193 -4.64 -24.32 6.16
CA TRP A 193 -3.66 -23.23 6.27
C TRP A 193 -2.24 -23.76 6.16
N GLY A 194 -1.82 -24.68 7.01
CA GLY A 194 -0.44 -25.18 7.04
C GLY A 194 0.03 -25.86 5.75
N SER A 195 -0.90 -26.42 4.96
CA SER A 195 -0.59 -27.14 3.71
C SER A 195 -0.75 -26.29 2.44
N PHE A 196 -1.18 -25.03 2.54
CA PHE A 196 -1.57 -24.24 1.37
C PHE A 196 -0.45 -24.07 0.34
N SER A 197 0.77 -23.69 0.75
CA SER A 197 1.88 -23.50 -0.22
C SER A 197 2.18 -24.77 -0.99
N GLN A 198 2.21 -25.92 -0.32
CA GLN A 198 2.43 -27.23 -0.93
C GLN A 198 1.34 -27.56 -1.96
N ARG A 199 0.07 -27.29 -1.63
CA ARG A 199 -1.06 -27.53 -2.53
C ARG A 199 -1.07 -26.58 -3.73
N VAL A 200 -0.64 -25.32 -3.57
CA VAL A 200 -0.46 -24.40 -4.70
C VAL A 200 0.68 -24.87 -5.61
N LEU A 201 1.82 -25.24 -5.03
CA LEU A 201 3.01 -25.65 -5.78
C LEU A 201 2.85 -26.99 -6.50
N ALA A 202 2.07 -27.93 -5.95
CA ALA A 202 1.79 -29.21 -6.59
C ALA A 202 1.06 -29.09 -7.94
N GLU A 203 0.35 -27.98 -8.12
CA GLU A 203 -0.50 -27.72 -9.28
C GLU A 203 0.16 -26.76 -10.29
N LEU A 204 1.17 -26.00 -9.85
CA LEU A 204 1.90 -25.07 -10.72
C LEU A 204 2.88 -25.82 -11.62
N PRO A 205 3.01 -25.42 -12.91
CA PRO A 205 4.10 -25.91 -13.73
C PRO A 205 5.45 -25.52 -13.09
N PRO A 206 6.53 -26.29 -13.32
CA PRO A 206 7.84 -25.96 -12.79
C PRO A 206 8.30 -24.57 -13.28
N MET A 207 8.27 -23.58 -12.39
CA MET A 207 8.65 -22.19 -12.67
C MET A 207 9.58 -21.63 -11.58
N GLN A 208 10.36 -20.61 -11.90
CA GLN A 208 11.28 -19.94 -10.94
C GLN A 208 10.54 -19.24 -9.77
N THR A 209 9.22 -19.07 -9.85
CA THR A 209 8.37 -18.38 -8.86
C THR A 209 8.00 -19.22 -7.65
N THR A 210 8.36 -20.51 -7.62
CA THR A 210 8.04 -21.44 -6.52
C THR A 210 8.55 -20.95 -5.16
N ALA A 211 9.71 -20.27 -5.15
CA ALA A 211 10.31 -19.73 -3.93
C ALA A 211 9.49 -18.61 -3.25
N LEU A 212 8.66 -17.85 -4.00
CA LEU A 212 7.88 -16.75 -3.43
C LEU A 212 6.70 -17.24 -2.60
N VAL A 213 5.96 -18.23 -3.11
CA VAL A 213 4.80 -18.82 -2.41
C VAL A 213 5.25 -19.42 -1.08
N ASP A 214 6.33 -20.19 -1.09
CA ASP A 214 6.86 -20.80 0.13
C ASP A 214 7.38 -19.77 1.13
N ARG A 215 8.05 -18.70 0.67
CA ARG A 215 8.54 -17.64 1.58
C ARG A 215 7.38 -16.87 2.22
N HIS A 216 6.38 -16.48 1.42
CA HIS A 216 5.17 -15.83 1.93
C HIS A 216 4.49 -16.71 2.98
N TRP A 217 4.28 -17.98 2.65
CA TRP A 217 3.50 -18.85 3.51
C TRP A 217 4.22 -19.28 4.78
N LYS A 218 5.56 -19.32 4.76
CA LYS A 218 6.36 -19.49 5.98
C LYS A 218 6.08 -18.37 6.99
N HIS A 219 6.00 -17.12 6.54
CA HIS A 219 5.62 -15.99 7.41
C HIS A 219 4.18 -16.17 7.92
N ALA A 220 3.25 -16.56 7.05
CA ALA A 220 1.85 -16.80 7.42
C ALA A 220 1.69 -17.88 8.52
N ILE A 221 2.40 -19.00 8.39
CA ILE A 221 2.43 -20.09 9.39
C ILE A 221 3.11 -19.64 10.70
N GLN A 222 4.15 -18.82 10.64
CA GLN A 222 4.79 -18.30 11.85
C GLN A 222 3.84 -17.35 12.61
N ARG A 223 3.15 -16.47 11.89
CA ARG A 223 2.18 -15.54 12.50
C ARG A 223 0.98 -16.25 13.11
N SER A 224 0.52 -17.35 12.53
CA SER A 224 -0.62 -18.14 13.06
C SER A 224 -0.36 -18.80 14.41
N ARG A 225 0.86 -18.71 14.95
CA ARG A 225 1.20 -19.12 16.32
C ARG A 225 0.87 -18.06 17.38
N HIS A 226 0.63 -16.82 16.95
CA HIS A 226 0.47 -15.65 17.83
C HIS A 226 -0.90 -14.98 17.69
N ILE A 227 -1.50 -15.05 16.51
CA ILE A 227 -2.79 -14.43 16.20
C ILE A 227 -3.64 -15.40 15.38
N ASP A 228 -4.96 -15.24 15.46
CA ASP A 228 -5.94 -16.04 14.71
C ASP A 228 -6.78 -15.19 13.73
N SER A 229 -6.61 -13.87 13.72
CA SER A 229 -7.28 -12.99 12.75
C SER A 229 -6.76 -13.27 11.35
N LEU A 230 -7.63 -13.76 10.47
CA LEU A 230 -7.26 -14.20 9.13
C LEU A 230 -6.73 -13.04 8.28
N GLY A 231 -7.36 -11.86 8.38
CA GLY A 231 -6.90 -10.65 7.70
C GLY A 231 -5.50 -10.23 8.15
N LEU A 232 -5.26 -10.17 9.47
CA LEU A 232 -3.94 -9.81 9.99
C LEU A 232 -2.87 -10.85 9.64
N LEU A 233 -3.21 -12.14 9.59
CA LEU A 233 -2.29 -13.19 9.16
C LEU A 233 -1.81 -12.97 7.72
N LEU A 234 -2.73 -12.67 6.80
CA LEU A 234 -2.41 -12.43 5.40
C LEU A 234 -1.62 -11.12 5.20
N SER A 235 -2.03 -10.03 5.86
CA SER A 235 -1.32 -8.75 5.77
C SER A 235 0.08 -8.82 6.34
N GLN A 236 0.24 -9.32 7.58
CA GLN A 236 1.56 -9.38 8.22
C GLN A 236 2.50 -10.33 7.48
N ALA A 237 2.01 -11.44 6.92
CA ALA A 237 2.82 -12.31 6.07
C ALA A 237 3.30 -11.62 4.79
N SER A 238 2.41 -10.84 4.16
CA SER A 238 2.73 -10.05 2.97
C SER A 238 3.77 -8.98 3.29
N HIS A 239 3.58 -8.23 4.38
CA HIS A 239 4.51 -7.20 4.79
C HIS A 239 5.88 -7.75 5.20
N LEU A 240 5.93 -8.92 5.86
CA LEU A 240 7.19 -9.60 6.16
C LEU A 240 7.95 -10.00 4.89
N LEU A 241 7.26 -10.55 3.88
CA LEU A 241 7.87 -10.84 2.58
C LEU A 241 8.39 -9.56 1.90
N GLU A 242 7.61 -8.49 1.92
CA GLU A 242 8.00 -7.19 1.36
C GLU A 242 9.24 -6.61 2.07
N SER A 243 9.30 -6.72 3.40
CA SER A 243 10.48 -6.36 4.18
C SER A 243 11.70 -7.19 3.79
N ASP A 244 11.56 -8.50 3.57
CA ASP A 244 12.66 -9.34 3.07
C ASP A 244 13.15 -8.90 1.66
N LEU A 245 12.29 -8.23 0.89
CA LEU A 245 12.60 -7.67 -0.42
C LEU A 245 13.10 -6.21 -0.35
N GLY A 246 13.27 -5.67 0.85
CA GLY A 246 13.82 -4.34 1.10
C GLY A 246 12.80 -3.20 1.03
N LEU A 247 11.50 -3.51 1.04
CA LEU A 247 10.46 -2.50 1.18
C LEU A 247 10.38 -2.05 2.64
N GLN A 248 9.99 -0.80 2.83
CA GLN A 248 9.91 -0.18 4.16
C GLN A 248 8.62 0.63 4.41
N PRO A 249 7.43 0.23 3.90
CA PRO A 249 6.20 0.83 4.41
C PRO A 249 6.03 0.48 5.90
N LEU A 250 5.36 1.35 6.64
CA LEU A 250 4.71 0.98 7.88
C LEU A 250 3.30 0.47 7.55
N GLU A 251 2.73 -0.37 8.40
CA GLU A 251 1.36 -0.84 8.32
C GLU A 251 0.53 -0.22 9.45
N VAL A 252 -0.77 0.04 9.24
CA VAL A 252 -1.73 0.45 10.29
C VAL A 252 -3.16 0.12 9.88
#